data_AF-A0A1V3FED6-F1
#
_entry.id   AF-A0A1V3FED6-F1
#
_cell.length_a   1.000
_cell.length_b   1.000
_cell.length_c   1.000
_cell.angle_alpha   90.00
_cell.angle_beta   90.00
_cell.angle_gamma   90.00
#
_symmetry.space_group_name_H-M   'P 1'
#
loop_
_entity.id
_entity.type
_entity.pdbx_description
1 polymer ?
#
loop_
_entity_poly.entity_id
_entity_poly.type
_entity_poly.pdbx_seq_one_letter_code
_entity_poly.pdbx_strand_id
1 'polypeptide(L)'
;MKETNRSIPRPLVRANQWFIVVSVVATWLSGQEWLLAFPLAAGLLGLFFDFNPVMRLAKLFLKKHPSEYVPEDAEQQQFNQVIAVICLSVGLISYLADWMVVAYIFTAMVALAAFVAILGFCIGCFIRYQWQQYRYKKASNH
;
A
#
# COMPACT_ATOMS: atom_id res chain seq x y z
N MET A 1 24.51 -9.74 5.57
CA MET A 1 23.19 -10.09 6.13
C MET A 1 22.38 -10.67 4.98
N LYS A 2 21.89 -11.91 5.10
CA LYS A 2 21.25 -12.63 3.99
C LYS A 2 19.83 -12.08 3.87
N GLU A 3 19.63 -11.02 3.09
CA GLU A 3 18.28 -10.60 2.71
C GLU A 3 17.67 -11.71 1.86
N THR A 4 16.82 -12.51 2.48
CA THR A 4 15.94 -13.41 1.77
C THR A 4 14.95 -12.50 1.05
N ASN A 5 15.27 -12.12 -0.19
CA ASN A 5 14.41 -11.29 -1.05
C ASN A 5 13.07 -12.00 -1.25
N ARG A 6 12.16 -11.79 -0.29
CA ARG A 6 10.82 -12.35 -0.32
C ARG A 6 10.07 -11.58 -1.38
N SER A 7 9.75 -12.24 -2.49
CA SER A 7 9.01 -11.62 -3.58
C SER A 7 7.51 -11.82 -3.41
N ILE A 8 6.73 -10.81 -3.74
CA ILE A 8 5.26 -10.87 -3.81
C ILE A 8 4.84 -10.74 -5.28
N PRO A 9 3.96 -11.62 -5.80
CA PRO A 9 3.43 -11.46 -7.14
C PRO A 9 2.74 -10.10 -7.34
N ARG A 10 3.14 -9.35 -8.38
CA ARG A 10 2.56 -8.03 -8.72
C ARG A 10 1.02 -7.99 -8.74
N PRO A 11 0.28 -9.01 -9.23
CA PRO A 11 -1.18 -8.99 -9.19
C PRO A 11 -1.77 -8.88 -7.79
N LEU A 12 -1.11 -9.46 -6.77
CA LEU A 12 -1.58 -9.36 -5.38
C LEU A 12 -1.40 -7.95 -4.82
N VAL A 13 -0.27 -7.31 -5.15
CA VAL A 13 -0.01 -5.91 -4.80
C VAL A 13 -1.07 -5.00 -5.42
N ARG A 14 -1.38 -5.21 -6.71
CA ARG A 14 -2.43 -4.47 -7.43
C ARG A 14 -3.81 -4.71 -6.86
N ALA A 15 -4.14 -5.92 -6.42
CA ALA A 15 -5.42 -6.20 -5.78
C ALA A 15 -5.59 -5.39 -4.48
N ASN A 16 -4.54 -5.30 -3.66
CA ASN A 16 -4.55 -4.47 -2.46
C ASN A 16 -4.67 -2.97 -2.79
N GLN A 17 -3.97 -2.48 -3.82
CA GLN A 17 -4.08 -1.10 -4.27
C GLN A 17 -5.49 -0.76 -4.78
N TRP A 18 -6.09 -1.66 -5.58
CA TRP A 18 -7.46 -1.50 -6.04
C TRP A 18 -8.44 -1.48 -4.87
N PHE A 19 -8.24 -2.32 -3.87
CA PHE A 19 -9.08 -2.32 -2.67
C PHE A 19 -9.04 -0.97 -1.96
N ILE A 20 -7.86 -0.37 -1.80
CA ILE A 20 -7.72 0.99 -1.24
C ILE A 20 -8.46 2.02 -2.10
N VAL A 21 -8.21 2.04 -3.42
CA VAL A 21 -8.83 3.03 -4.32
C VAL A 21 -10.35 2.91 -4.32
N VAL A 22 -10.88 1.69 -4.45
CA VAL A 22 -12.33 1.44 -4.45
C VAL A 22 -12.95 1.82 -3.12
N SER A 23 -12.34 1.48 -1.99
CA SER A 23 -12.83 1.88 -0.67
C SER A 23 -12.88 3.40 -0.51
N VAL A 24 -11.82 4.13 -0.91
CA VAL A 24 -11.79 5.60 -0.82
C VAL A 24 -12.86 6.23 -1.71
N VAL A 25 -12.95 5.80 -2.98
CA VAL A 25 -13.97 6.32 -3.90
C VAL A 25 -15.38 6.01 -3.40
N ALA A 26 -15.61 4.81 -2.86
CA ALA A 26 -16.88 4.44 -2.27
C ALA A 26 -17.22 5.30 -1.05
N THR A 27 -16.24 5.61 -0.18
CA THR A 27 -16.41 6.57 0.92
C THR A 27 -16.83 7.95 0.41
N TRP A 28 -16.17 8.48 -0.63
CA TRP A 28 -16.51 9.79 -1.18
C TRP A 28 -17.90 9.84 -1.82
N LEU A 29 -18.31 8.79 -2.53
CA LEU A 29 -19.61 8.73 -3.21
C LEU A 29 -20.78 8.46 -2.27
N SER A 30 -20.57 7.60 -1.26
CA SER A 30 -21.64 7.20 -0.33
C SER A 30 -21.70 8.03 0.95
N GLY A 31 -20.64 8.78 1.26
CA GLY A 31 -20.46 9.42 2.57
C GLY A 31 -20.15 8.43 3.71
N GLN A 32 -19.99 7.13 3.43
CA GLN A 32 -19.72 6.12 4.46
C GLN A 32 -18.21 6.02 4.74
N GLU A 33 -17.75 6.74 5.75
CA GLU A 33 -16.34 6.76 6.19
C GLU A 33 -15.83 5.41 6.73
N TRP A 34 -16.71 4.59 7.33
CA TRP A 34 -16.37 3.26 7.83
C TRP A 34 -15.84 2.31 6.74
N LEU A 35 -16.09 2.60 5.46
CA LEU A 35 -15.52 1.82 4.36
C LEU A 35 -13.99 1.89 4.31
N LEU A 36 -13.37 2.95 4.86
CA LEU A 36 -11.91 3.07 5.01
C LEU A 36 -11.35 2.13 6.07
N ALA A 37 -12.17 1.67 7.02
CA ALA A 37 -11.74 0.75 8.07
C ALA A 37 -11.34 -0.61 7.48
N PHE A 38 -11.95 -1.05 6.36
CA PHE A 38 -11.61 -2.32 5.72
C PHE A 38 -10.18 -2.35 5.14
N PRO A 39 -9.75 -1.43 4.26
CA PRO A 39 -8.36 -1.39 3.79
C PRO A 39 -7.39 -1.08 4.91
N LEU A 40 -7.79 -0.27 5.91
CA LEU A 40 -6.97 -0.02 7.09
C LEU A 40 -6.71 -1.30 7.88
N ALA A 41 -7.76 -2.08 8.19
CA ALA A 41 -7.64 -3.35 8.90
C ALA A 41 -6.80 -4.37 8.11
N ALA A 42 -7.04 -4.50 6.80
CA ALA A 42 -6.23 -5.37 5.94
C ALA A 42 -4.74 -4.96 5.94
N GLY A 43 -4.48 -3.65 5.94
CA GLY A 43 -3.13 -3.09 6.02
C GLY A 43 -2.46 -3.34 7.37
N LEU A 44 -3.16 -3.09 8.47
CA LEU A 44 -2.67 -3.36 9.84
C LEU A 44 -2.37 -4.85 10.04
N LEU A 45 -3.26 -5.73 9.58
CA LEU A 45 -3.02 -7.17 9.63
C LEU A 45 -1.78 -7.58 8.82
N GLY A 46 -1.59 -6.95 7.66
CA GLY A 46 -0.40 -7.11 6.83
C GLY A 46 0.89 -6.68 7.54
N LEU A 47 0.88 -5.57 8.26
CA LEU A 47 2.06 -5.02 8.94
C LEU A 47 2.41 -5.76 10.24
N PHE A 48 1.41 -6.14 11.04
CA PHE A 48 1.63 -6.74 12.36
C PHE A 48 1.69 -8.26 12.36
N PHE A 49 0.99 -8.92 11.42
CA PHE A 49 0.85 -10.38 11.41
C PHE A 49 1.34 -11.03 10.10
N ASP A 50 1.97 -10.26 9.20
CA ASP A 50 2.33 -10.70 7.84
C ASP A 50 1.14 -11.33 7.08
N PHE A 51 -0.08 -10.90 7.43
CA PHE A 51 -1.33 -11.46 6.95
C PHE A 51 -2.20 -10.36 6.35
N ASN A 52 -2.11 -10.16 5.03
CA ASN A 52 -3.05 -9.29 4.32
C ASN A 52 -4.22 -10.14 3.76
N PRO A 53 -5.44 -10.01 4.31
CA PRO A 53 -6.59 -10.83 3.89
C PRO A 53 -6.97 -10.60 2.43
N VAL A 54 -6.84 -9.36 1.92
CA VAL A 54 -7.15 -9.01 0.52
C VAL A 54 -6.19 -9.74 -0.42
N MET A 55 -4.89 -9.72 -0.11
CA MET A 55 -3.89 -10.42 -0.91
C MET A 55 -4.03 -11.94 -0.82
N ARG A 56 -4.42 -12.48 0.35
CA ARG A 56 -4.69 -13.92 0.53
C ARG A 56 -5.88 -14.38 -0.30
N LEU A 57 -6.96 -13.61 -0.28
CA LEU A 57 -8.14 -13.87 -1.09
C LEU A 57 -7.80 -13.75 -2.59
N ALA A 58 -7.10 -12.69 -2.99
CA ALA A 58 -6.66 -12.50 -4.38
C ALA A 58 -5.73 -13.62 -4.87
N LYS A 59 -4.95 -14.25 -3.98
CA LYS A 59 -4.09 -15.40 -4.30
C LYS A 59 -4.89 -16.60 -4.81
N LEU A 60 -6.12 -16.79 -4.33
CA LEU A 60 -7.01 -17.88 -4.78
C LEU A 60 -7.47 -17.70 -6.24
N PHE A 61 -7.38 -16.49 -6.78
CA PHE A 61 -7.78 -16.16 -8.15
C PHE A 61 -6.60 -16.06 -9.13
N LEU A 62 -5.38 -16.42 -8.70
CA LEU A 62 -4.23 -16.50 -9.60
C LEU A 62 -4.39 -17.67 -10.56
N LYS A 63 -4.26 -17.41 -11.86
CA LYS A 63 -4.35 -18.42 -12.92
C LYS A 63 -3.06 -19.22 -13.11
N LYS A 64 -1.91 -18.64 -12.75
CA LYS A 64 -0.57 -19.22 -12.90
C LYS A 64 0.06 -19.46 -11.53
N HIS A 65 1.12 -20.24 -11.49
CA HIS A 65 1.88 -20.40 -10.26
C HIS A 65 2.46 -19.02 -9.83
N PRO A 66 2.49 -18.68 -8.53
CA PRO A 66 2.98 -17.38 -8.05
C PRO A 66 4.37 -16.98 -8.57
N SER A 67 5.25 -17.94 -8.82
CA SER A 67 6.61 -17.71 -9.35
C SER A 67 6.66 -17.29 -10.83
N GLU A 68 5.57 -17.47 -11.58
CA GLU A 68 5.49 -17.09 -13.00
C GLU A 68 5.10 -15.61 -13.19
N TYR A 69 4.69 -14.94 -12.12
CA TYR A 69 4.36 -13.51 -12.15
C TYR A 69 5.58 -12.66 -11.89
N VAL A 70 5.57 -11.43 -12.42
CA VAL A 70 6.59 -10.43 -12.10
C VAL A 70 6.64 -10.21 -10.59
N PRO A 71 7.78 -10.44 -9.94
CA PRO A 71 7.94 -10.26 -8.51
C PRO A 71 8.05 -8.76 -8.16
N GLU A 72 7.42 -8.37 -7.06
CA GLU A 72 7.64 -7.12 -6.34
C GLU A 72 8.38 -7.43 -5.04
N ASP A 73 9.27 -6.53 -4.61
CA ASP A 73 10.03 -6.64 -3.36
C ASP A 73 9.09 -6.48 -2.16
N ALA A 74 9.06 -7.47 -1.26
CA ALA A 74 8.19 -7.44 -0.07
C ALA A 74 8.53 -6.30 0.88
N GLU A 75 9.80 -5.93 1.03
CA GLU A 75 10.16 -4.85 1.94
C GLU A 75 9.71 -3.50 1.38
N GLN A 76 9.86 -3.29 0.06
CA GLN A 76 9.31 -2.11 -0.61
C GLN A 76 7.79 -2.06 -0.46
N GLN A 77 7.12 -3.20 -0.59
CA GLN A 77 5.68 -3.28 -0.40
C GLN A 77 5.27 -2.99 1.05
N GLN A 78 6.02 -3.45 2.05
CA GLN A 78 5.77 -3.13 3.46
C GLN A 78 5.93 -1.62 3.71
N PHE A 79 6.95 -0.98 3.14
CA PHE A 79 7.12 0.47 3.25
C PHE A 79 5.89 1.24 2.70
N ASN A 80 5.41 0.85 1.51
CA ASN A 80 4.21 1.44 0.94
C ASN A 80 2.96 1.17 1.79
N GLN A 81 2.87 -0.02 2.38
CA GLN A 81 1.78 -0.40 3.26
C GLN A 81 1.76 0.45 4.55
N VAL A 82 2.93 0.80 5.11
CA VAL A 82 3.03 1.73 6.25
C VAL A 82 2.47 3.10 5.88
N ILE A 83 2.89 3.65 4.73
CA ILE A 83 2.37 4.94 4.25
C ILE A 83 0.85 4.88 4.09
N ALA A 84 0.35 3.82 3.47
CA ALA A 84 -1.09 3.63 3.27
C ALA A 84 -1.85 3.56 4.61
N VAL A 85 -1.34 2.80 5.58
CA VAL A 85 -1.96 2.68 6.92
C VAL A 85 -1.98 4.03 7.63
N ILE A 86 -0.86 4.78 7.63
CA ILE A 86 -0.83 6.13 8.24
C ILE A 86 -1.87 7.04 7.59
N CYS A 87 -1.93 7.08 6.25
CA CYS A 87 -2.87 7.96 5.56
C CYS A 87 -4.33 7.55 5.79
N LEU A 88 -4.63 6.25 5.77
CA LEU A 88 -5.96 5.74 6.04
C LEU A 88 -6.38 5.99 7.50
N SER A 89 -5.47 5.81 8.46
CA SER A 89 -5.72 6.12 9.87
C SER A 89 -6.01 7.59 10.08
N VAL A 90 -5.16 8.48 9.57
CA VAL A 90 -5.36 9.94 9.70
C VAL A 90 -6.65 10.35 8.99
N GLY A 91 -6.91 9.81 7.78
CA GLY A 91 -8.13 10.07 7.04
C GLY A 91 -9.39 9.65 7.80
N LEU A 92 -9.43 8.42 8.32
CA LEU A 92 -10.57 7.91 9.09
C LEU A 92 -10.78 8.66 10.40
N ILE A 93 -9.71 8.91 11.18
CA ILE A 93 -9.81 9.70 12.41
C ILE A 93 -10.31 11.11 12.12
N SER A 94 -9.86 11.72 11.01
CA SER A 94 -10.30 13.06 10.60
C SER A 94 -11.78 13.07 10.21
N TYR A 95 -12.28 12.04 9.52
CA TYR A 95 -13.72 11.89 9.27
C TYR A 95 -14.52 11.80 10.58
N LEU A 96 -14.08 10.93 11.51
CA LEU A 96 -14.73 10.76 12.81
C LEU A 96 -14.68 12.03 13.69
N ALA A 97 -13.69 12.91 13.48
CA ALA A 97 -13.52 14.18 14.17
C ALA A 97 -14.14 15.38 13.43
N ASP A 98 -14.86 15.13 12.31
CA ASP A 98 -15.45 16.15 11.43
C ASP A 98 -14.42 17.12 10.80
N TRP A 99 -13.14 16.72 10.75
CA TRP A 99 -12.05 17.47 10.11
C TRP A 99 -12.00 17.17 8.62
N MET A 100 -13.06 17.56 7.89
CA MET A 100 -13.29 17.18 6.49
C MET A 100 -12.12 17.52 5.56
N VAL A 101 -11.49 18.69 5.73
CA VAL A 101 -10.33 19.09 4.91
C VAL A 101 -9.17 18.11 5.08
N VAL A 102 -8.84 17.75 6.31
CA VAL A 102 -7.75 16.80 6.61
C VAL A 102 -8.13 15.41 6.08
N ALA A 103 -9.38 15.00 6.28
CA ALA A 103 -9.88 13.72 5.80
C ALA A 103 -9.74 13.58 4.27
N TYR A 104 -10.16 14.59 3.50
CA TYR A 104 -10.03 14.59 2.05
C TYR A 104 -8.57 14.62 1.58
N ILE A 105 -7.70 15.40 2.23
CA ILE A 105 -6.27 15.45 1.85
C ILE A 105 -5.63 14.07 2.00
N PHE A 106 -5.79 13.42 3.15
CA PHE A 106 -5.14 12.14 3.42
C PHE A 106 -5.74 10.99 2.60
N THR A 107 -7.07 10.97 2.42
CA THR A 107 -7.71 9.95 1.57
C THR A 107 -7.39 10.15 0.09
N ALA A 108 -7.32 11.39 -0.41
CA ALA A 108 -6.93 11.67 -1.78
C ALA A 108 -5.47 11.28 -2.02
N MET A 109 -4.58 11.63 -1.10
CA MET A 109 -3.17 11.28 -1.18
C MET A 109 -2.96 9.76 -1.28
N VAL A 110 -3.60 8.96 -0.42
CA VAL A 110 -3.44 7.50 -0.46
C VAL A 110 -4.09 6.88 -1.69
N ALA A 111 -5.25 7.37 -2.11
CA ALA A 111 -5.92 6.91 -3.34
C ALA A 111 -5.07 7.20 -4.58
N LEU A 112 -4.51 8.41 -4.68
CA LEU A 112 -3.61 8.78 -5.78
C LEU A 112 -2.34 7.93 -5.77
N ALA A 113 -1.70 7.74 -4.61
CA ALA A 113 -0.51 6.90 -4.51
C ALA A 113 -0.78 5.45 -4.94
N ALA A 114 -1.90 4.87 -4.50
CA ALA A 114 -2.32 3.52 -4.89
C ALA A 114 -2.67 3.44 -6.39
N PHE A 115 -3.35 4.45 -6.93
CA PHE A 115 -3.72 4.52 -8.33
C PHE A 115 -2.51 4.61 -9.26
N VAL A 116 -1.55 5.50 -8.96
CA VAL A 116 -0.31 5.62 -9.75
C VAL A 116 0.49 4.32 -9.69
N ALA A 117 0.47 3.62 -8.55
CA ALA A 117 1.10 2.30 -8.42
C ALA A 117 0.42 1.21 -9.26
N ILE A 118 -0.90 1.26 -9.43
CA ILE A 118 -1.63 0.37 -10.35
C ILE A 118 -1.16 0.59 -11.79
N LEU A 119 -0.96 1.85 -12.20
CA LEU A 119 -0.44 2.23 -13.52
C LEU A 119 1.02 1.78 -13.76
N GLY A 120 1.69 1.27 -12.72
CA GLY A 120 3.02 0.70 -12.82
C GLY A 120 4.13 1.58 -12.24
N PHE A 121 3.79 2.71 -11.60
CA PHE A 121 4.77 3.56 -10.94
C PHE A 121 4.46 3.70 -9.45
N CYS A 122 5.30 3.11 -8.60
CA CYS A 122 5.15 3.28 -7.16
C CYS A 122 6.08 4.38 -6.63
N ILE A 123 5.51 5.51 -6.25
CA ILE A 123 6.23 6.67 -5.68
C ILE A 123 7.04 6.26 -4.44
N GLY A 124 6.47 5.44 -3.55
CA GLY A 124 7.17 4.99 -2.36
C GLY A 124 8.37 4.09 -2.66
N CYS A 125 8.24 3.17 -3.63
CA CYS A 125 9.38 2.38 -4.12
C CYS A 125 10.48 3.28 -4.69
N PHE A 126 10.11 4.31 -5.46
CA PHE A 126 11.07 5.26 -6.02
C PHE A 126 11.81 6.04 -4.93
N ILE A 127 11.11 6.57 -3.92
CA ILE A 127 11.71 7.30 -2.79
C ILE A 127 12.70 6.41 -2.04
N ARG A 128 12.29 5.18 -1.70
CA ARG A 128 13.16 4.23 -1.00
C ARG A 128 14.40 3.88 -1.81
N TYR A 129 14.23 3.65 -3.11
CA TYR A 129 15.35 3.38 -4.02
C TYR A 129 16.35 4.55 -4.05
N GLN A 130 15.86 5.79 -4.20
CA GLN A 130 16.72 6.99 -4.19
C GLN A 130 17.47 7.13 -2.87
N TRP A 131 16.80 6.87 -1.74
CA TRP A 131 17.43 6.90 -0.42
C TRP A 131 18.52 5.84 -0.27
N GLN A 132 18.27 4.61 -0.72
CA GLN A 132 19.27 3.55 -0.72
C GLN A 132 20.47 3.93 -1.58
N GLN A 133 20.25 4.40 -2.80
CA GLN A 133 21.32 4.87 -3.71
C GLN A 133 22.16 6.00 -3.08
N TYR A 134 21.51 6.96 -2.43
CA TYR A 134 22.20 8.03 -1.70
C TYR A 134 23.11 7.48 -0.58
N ARG A 135 22.60 6.53 0.22
CA ARG A 135 23.38 5.89 1.29
C ARG A 135 24.57 5.10 0.74
N TYR A 136 24.38 4.34 -0.34
CA TYR A 136 25.46 3.58 -0.98
C TYR A 136 26.58 4.50 -1.48
N LYS A 137 26.23 5.58 -2.18
CA LYS A 137 27.22 6.57 -2.66
C LYS A 137 28.01 7.22 -1.53
N LYS A 138 27.36 7.50 -0.39
CA LYS A 138 28.03 8.06 0.79
C LYS A 138 28.98 7.05 1.43
N ALA A 139 28.61 5.77 1.46
CA ALA A 139 29.44 4.70 2.00
C ALA A 139 30.64 4.34 1.11
N SER A 140 30.54 4.52 -0.21
CA SER A 140 31.64 4.27 -1.16
C SER A 140 32.63 5.42 -1.30
N ASN A 141 32.32 6.60 -0.76
CA ASN A 141 33.19 7.78 -0.75
C ASN A 141 34.02 7.90 0.55
N HIS A 142 33.99 6.86 1.39
CA HIS A 142 34.84 6.66 2.57
C HIS A 142 35.64 5.38 2.38
#